data_AF-A0AAW2VWJ9-F1
#
_entry.id   AF-A0AAW2VWJ9-F1
#
_cell.length_a   1.000
_cell.length_b   1.000
_cell.length_c   1.000
_cell.angle_alpha   90.00
_cell.angle_beta   90.00
_cell.angle_gamma   90.00
#
_symmetry.space_group_name_H-M   'P 1'
#
loop_
_entity.id
_entity.type
_entity.pdbx_description
1 polymer ?
#
loop_
_entity_poly.entity_id
_entity_poly.type
_entity_poly.pdbx_seq_one_letter_code
_entity_poly.pdbx_strand_id
1 'polypeptide(L)'
;MNYMSKMEERARQEEELFTRAPLTKVEKKKMKHLKKSRNGLLGLTESFYDEIKALPMEGSAPEQVTNFSNASSGDRKFKKRKVAMFSLSDISFK
;
A
#
# COMPACT_ATOMS: atom_id res chain seq x y z
N MET A 1 3.74 13.13 20.47
CA MET A 1 2.73 13.93 19.73
C MET A 1 1.66 13.00 19.19
N ASN A 2 0.50 13.00 19.83
CA ASN A 2 -0.60 12.06 19.59
C ASN A 2 -1.20 12.28 18.20
N TYR A 3 -1.52 11.20 17.48
CA TYR A 3 -2.11 11.23 16.13
C TYR A 3 -3.34 12.14 16.05
N MET A 4 -4.15 12.19 17.11
CA MET A 4 -5.36 13.01 17.21
C MET A 4 -5.09 14.51 17.08
N SER A 5 -4.04 15.02 17.74
CA SER A 5 -3.68 16.44 17.68
C SER A 5 -3.31 16.89 16.26
N LYS A 6 -2.65 16.03 15.48
CA LYS A 6 -2.34 16.31 14.07
C LYS A 6 -3.58 16.30 13.16
N MET A 7 -4.61 15.53 13.52
CA MET A 7 -5.87 15.53 12.78
C MET A 7 -6.67 16.81 13.04
N GLU A 8 -6.66 17.28 14.28
CA GLU A 8 -7.35 18.51 14.71
C GLU A 8 -6.71 19.79 14.14
N GLU A 9 -5.38 19.86 14.09
CA GLU A 9 -4.68 20.97 13.45
C GLU A 9 -4.94 21.03 11.93
N ARG A 10 -5.07 19.87 11.28
CA ARG A 10 -5.50 19.81 9.88
C ARG A 10 -6.93 20.30 9.70
N ALA A 11 -7.85 19.92 10.57
CA ALA A 11 -9.25 20.34 10.51
C ALA A 11 -9.36 21.87 10.62
N ARG A 12 -8.63 22.50 11.55
CA ARG A 12 -8.59 23.98 11.66
C ARG A 12 -8.09 24.66 10.39
N GLN A 13 -7.02 24.15 9.79
CA GLN A 13 -6.50 24.69 8.52
C GLN A 13 -7.51 24.53 7.38
N GLU A 14 -8.25 23.42 7.34
CA GLU A 14 -9.29 23.18 6.32
C GLU A 14 -10.50 24.11 6.49
N GLU A 15 -10.90 24.44 7.73
CA GLU A 15 -11.96 25.40 8.03
C GLU A 15 -11.59 26.84 7.63
N GLU A 16 -10.37 27.28 7.90
CA GLU A 16 -9.92 28.63 7.56
C GLU A 16 -9.76 28.83 6.05
N LEU A 17 -9.23 27.83 5.35
CA LEU A 17 -8.88 27.92 3.92
C LEU A 17 -9.92 27.30 2.98
N PHE A 18 -10.96 26.67 3.52
CA PHE A 18 -12.03 25.94 2.80
C PHE A 18 -11.51 25.00 1.70
N THR A 19 -10.25 24.56 1.81
CA THR A 19 -9.56 23.72 0.84
C THR A 19 -8.80 22.63 1.60
N ARG A 20 -8.88 21.39 1.10
CA ARG A 20 -8.22 20.26 1.75
C ARG A 20 -6.72 20.49 1.86
N ALA A 21 -6.15 20.21 3.04
CA ALA A 21 -4.72 20.37 3.25
C ALA A 21 -3.93 19.49 2.25
N PRO A 22 -2.95 20.05 1.54
CA PRO A 22 -2.22 19.31 0.52
C PRO A 22 -1.35 18.22 1.16
N LEU A 23 -1.72 16.96 0.95
CA LEU A 23 -0.91 15.82 1.39
C LEU A 23 0.41 15.78 0.63
N THR A 24 1.52 15.64 1.38
CA THR A 24 2.85 15.52 0.79
C THR A 24 2.97 14.22 -0.02
N LYS A 25 3.89 14.20 -0.99
CA LYS A 25 4.15 13.00 -1.80
C LYS A 25 4.52 11.78 -0.93
N VAL A 26 5.22 12.01 0.18
CA VAL A 26 5.64 10.96 1.13
C VAL A 26 4.44 10.38 1.86
N GLU A 27 3.52 11.22 2.35
CA GLU A 27 2.30 10.77 3.02
C GLU A 27 1.39 10.00 2.07
N LYS A 28 1.19 10.51 0.84
CA LYS A 28 0.44 9.81 -0.21
C LYS A 28 1.07 8.44 -0.52
N LYS A 29 2.40 8.36 -0.56
CA LYS A 29 3.12 7.09 -0.77
C LYS A 29 2.89 6.12 0.39
N LYS A 30 3.02 6.57 1.64
CA LYS A 30 2.77 5.74 2.84
C LYS A 30 1.33 5.22 2.85
N MET A 31 0.35 6.09 2.66
CA MET A 31 -1.06 5.70 2.59
C MET A 31 -1.32 4.68 1.46
N LYS A 32 -0.75 4.91 0.27
CA LYS A 32 -0.85 3.96 -0.84
C LYS A 32 -0.25 2.60 -0.50
N HIS A 33 0.91 2.56 0.17
CA HIS A 33 1.54 1.27 0.51
C HIS A 33 0.77 0.53 1.61
N LEU A 34 0.16 1.26 2.54
CA LEU A 34 -0.68 0.68 3.58
C LEU A 34 -2.00 0.15 3.00
N LYS A 35 -2.62 0.90 2.09
CA LYS A 35 -3.88 0.54 1.42
C LYS A 35 -3.71 -0.39 0.22
N LYS A 36 -2.48 -0.65 -0.24
CA LYS A 36 -2.24 -1.55 -1.37
C LYS A 36 -2.02 -2.95 -0.82
N SER A 37 -2.91 -3.86 -1.17
CA SER A 37 -2.67 -5.28 -0.93
C SER A 37 -1.42 -5.72 -1.71
N ARG A 38 -0.47 -6.34 -1.00
CA ARG A 38 0.69 -6.99 -1.64
C ARG A 38 0.33 -8.39 -2.15
N ASN A 39 -0.66 -9.00 -1.52
CA ASN A 39 -1.09 -10.38 -1.64
C ASN A 39 -2.60 -10.51 -1.91
N GLY A 40 -3.31 -9.42 -2.22
CA GLY A 40 -4.76 -9.44 -2.46
C GLY A 40 -5.64 -9.59 -1.21
N LEU A 41 -5.07 -9.85 -0.03
CA LEU A 41 -5.84 -10.20 1.18
C LEU A 41 -6.41 -9.01 1.96
N LEU A 42 -6.09 -7.77 1.59
CA LEU A 42 -6.39 -6.57 2.39
C LEU A 42 -7.88 -6.36 2.66
N GLY A 43 -8.78 -6.87 1.81
CA GLY A 43 -10.23 -6.80 2.05
C GLY A 43 -10.82 -8.04 2.75
N LEU A 44 -10.07 -9.14 2.85
CA LEU A 44 -10.56 -10.40 3.45
C LEU A 44 -10.35 -10.40 4.97
N THR A 45 -9.36 -9.67 5.47
CA THR A 45 -9.02 -9.66 6.90
C THR A 45 -9.73 -8.56 7.70
N GLU A 46 -10.39 -7.59 7.05
CA GLU A 46 -11.04 -6.47 7.74
C GLU A 46 -12.24 -6.92 8.60
N SER A 47 -13.04 -7.90 8.13
CA SER A 47 -14.18 -8.47 8.88
C SER A 47 -13.81 -9.70 9.73
N PHE A 48 -12.66 -10.32 9.46
CA PHE A 48 -12.26 -11.60 10.03
C PHE A 48 -12.18 -11.59 11.57
N TYR A 49 -11.64 -10.52 12.15
CA TYR A 49 -11.51 -10.42 13.61
C TYR A 49 -12.86 -10.20 14.31
N ASP A 50 -13.80 -9.53 13.67
CA ASP A 50 -15.12 -9.29 14.23
C ASP A 50 -15.97 -10.57 14.15
N GLU A 51 -15.84 -11.33 13.06
CA GLU A 51 -16.49 -12.63 12.87
C GLU A 51 -15.98 -13.68 13.86
N ILE A 52 -14.66 -13.80 14.08
CA ILE A 52 -14.11 -14.80 15.02
C ILE A 52 -14.46 -14.49 16.47
N LYS A 53 -14.52 -13.21 16.85
CA LYS A 53 -14.93 -12.81 18.20
C LYS A 53 -16.38 -13.16 18.50
N ALA A 54 -17.23 -13.22 17.48
CA ALA A 54 -18.63 -13.62 17.62
C ALA A 54 -18.80 -15.13 17.80
N LEU A 55 -17.76 -15.94 17.52
CA LEU A 55 -17.79 -17.37 17.75
C LEU A 55 -17.62 -17.68 19.25
N PRO A 56 -18.40 -18.63 19.80
CA PRO A 56 -18.15 -19.12 21.15
C PRO A 56 -16.83 -19.91 21.19
N MET A 57 -15.72 -19.24 21.49
CA MET A 57 -14.43 -19.88 21.74
C MET A 57 -14.38 -20.36 23.19
N GLU A 58 -14.68 -21.65 23.39
CA GLU A 58 -14.45 -22.32 24.67
C GLU A 58 -12.96 -22.64 24.83
N GLY A 59 -12.30 -21.95 25.78
CA GLY A 59 -10.95 -22.27 26.24
C GLY A 59 -9.83 -21.42 25.61
N SER A 60 -9.21 -20.59 26.46
CA SER A 60 -7.99 -19.81 26.21
C SER A 60 -6.89 -20.65 25.53
N ALA A 61 -6.61 -20.39 24.25
CA ALA A 61 -5.44 -20.93 23.57
C ALA A 61 -4.34 -19.84 23.53
N PRO A 62 -3.10 -20.15 23.95
CA PRO A 62 -2.04 -19.15 24.04
C PRO A 62 -1.64 -18.66 22.64
N GLU A 63 -1.39 -17.36 22.58
CA GLU A 63 -0.95 -16.55 21.45
C GLU A 63 0.14 -17.26 20.62
N GLN A 64 -0.28 -17.88 19.52
CA GLN A 64 0.65 -18.53 18.58
C GLN A 64 1.31 -17.43 17.73
N VAL A 65 2.48 -16.97 18.16
CA VAL A 65 3.34 -16.07 17.39
C VAL A 65 3.80 -16.78 16.11
N THR A 66 3.17 -16.44 14.99
CA THR A 66 3.56 -16.93 13.67
C THR A 66 4.78 -16.15 13.18
N ASN A 67 5.95 -16.77 13.26
CA ASN A 67 7.18 -16.18 12.75
C ASN A 67 7.15 -16.18 11.21
N PHE A 68 6.93 -15.00 10.61
CA PHE A 68 7.10 -14.81 9.18
C PHE A 68 8.60 -14.75 8.84
N SER A 69 9.11 -15.80 8.21
CA SER A 69 10.47 -15.80 7.70
C SER A 69 10.59 -14.84 6.50
N ASN A 70 11.56 -13.92 6.58
CA ASN A 70 11.90 -13.02 5.47
C ASN A 70 12.56 -13.84 4.35
N ALA A 71 11.76 -14.26 3.36
CA ALA A 71 12.30 -14.82 2.13
C ALA A 71 13.02 -13.70 1.34
N SER A 72 14.34 -13.83 1.25
CA SER A 72 15.24 -13.01 0.43
C SER A 72 14.64 -12.76 -0.96
N SER A 73 14.43 -11.48 -1.31
CA SER A 73 13.90 -11.13 -2.62
C SER A 73 14.94 -11.43 -3.69
N GLY A 74 14.74 -12.54 -4.39
CA GLY A 74 15.54 -12.93 -5.56
C GLY A 74 15.65 -11.79 -6.57
N ASP A 75 16.88 -11.56 -6.99
CA ASP A 75 17.35 -10.49 -7.85
C ASP A 75 16.63 -10.51 -9.22
N ARG A 76 15.66 -9.60 -9.41
CA ARG A 76 14.89 -9.52 -10.66
C ARG A 76 15.68 -8.72 -11.70
N LYS A 77 16.43 -9.44 -12.53
CA LYS A 77 17.18 -8.89 -13.66
C LYS A 77 16.20 -8.35 -14.71
N PHE A 78 16.14 -7.03 -14.89
CA PHE A 78 15.33 -6.42 -15.95
C PHE A 78 15.90 -6.77 -17.33
N LYS A 79 15.10 -7.45 -18.16
CA LYS A 79 15.46 -7.78 -19.55
C LYS A 79 15.44 -6.49 -20.37
N LYS A 80 16.62 -5.97 -20.74
CA LYS A 80 16.73 -4.80 -21.64
C LYS A 80 16.23 -5.18 -23.03
N ARG A 81 15.32 -4.39 -23.60
CA ARG A 81 14.90 -4.52 -25.01
C ARG A 81 16.01 -4.02 -25.92
N LYS A 82 16.31 -4.73 -27.00
CA LYS A 82 17.17 -4.20 -28.07
C LYS A 82 16.42 -3.08 -28.79
N VAL A 83 17.05 -1.93 -28.95
CA VAL A 83 16.57 -0.87 -29.85
C VAL A 83 16.99 -1.27 -31.25
N ALA A 84 16.03 -1.60 -32.12
CA ALA A 84 16.30 -1.71 -33.54
C ALA A 84 16.44 -0.29 -34.08
N MET A 85 17.65 0.08 -34.47
CA MET A 85 17.88 1.31 -35.23
C MET A 85 17.36 1.05 -36.65
N PHE A 86 16.13 1.46 -36.92
CA PHE A 86 15.65 1.53 -38.30
C PHE A 86 16.43 2.65 -38.99
N SER A 87 17.14 2.30 -40.06
CA SER A 87 17.81 3.29 -40.89
C SER A 87 16.74 4.08 -41.65
N LEU A 88 16.94 5.37 -41.91
CA LEU A 88 15.97 6.16 -42.69
C LEU A 88 15.75 5.60 -44.10
N SER A 89 16.67 4.77 -44.60
CA SER A 89 16.51 4.01 -45.85
C SER A 89 15.44 2.90 -45.79
N ASP A 90 15.01 2.48 -44.60
CA ASP A 90 13.99 1.44 -44.44
C ASP A 90 12.55 1.97 -44.60
N ILE A 91 12.37 3.29 -44.64
CA ILE A 91 11.06 3.95 -44.79
C ILE A 91 10.82 4.20 -46.28
N SER A 92 10.27 3.20 -46.97
CA SER A 92 9.75 3.38 -48.33
C SER A 92 8.33 3.94 -48.25
N PHE A 93 8.13 5.21 -48.63
CA PHE A 93 6.79 5.75 -48.85
C PHE A 93 6.29 5.22 -50.21
N LYS A 94 5.20 4.47 -50.21
CA LYS A 94 4.56 4.00 -51.44
C LYS A 94 3.58 5.03 -51.97
#